data_AF-A0A345I0P3-F1
#
_entry.id   AF-A0A345I0P3-F1
#
_cell.length_a   1.000
_cell.length_b   1.000
_cell.length_c   1.000
_cell.angle_alpha   90.00
_cell.angle_beta   90.00
_cell.angle_gamma   90.00
#
_symmetry.space_group_name_H-M   'P 1'
#
loop_
_entity.id
_entity.type
_entity.pdbx_description
1 polymer ?
#
loop_
_entity_poly.entity_id
_entity_poly.type
_entity_poly.pdbx_seq_one_letter_code
_entity_poly.pdbx_strand_id
1 'polypeptide(L)'
;MYHESDPNLLVQAINAFWDWVGDLLDSVSGAAPGGPLGAVVIILIVVALLTALWWRLGTPRRPAGGPEELFDQGPRSAAEHRAAAERHAAANRWTEAVQERMRAIVRSLEERSLLDPRPGRTADEAADEAARALPDHAARLRTAAREFDDVTYGGRTADHRTYLWLRELDTDLQRTKPQLSTAAGGPAE
;
A
#
# COMPACT_ATOMS: atom_id res chain seq x y z
N MET A 1 -33.16 -34.05 23.03
CA MET A 1 -33.86 -33.14 22.11
C MET A 1 -32.81 -32.21 21.54
N TYR A 2 -32.79 -32.04 20.22
CA TYR A 2 -31.74 -31.32 19.47
C TYR A 2 -32.41 -30.22 18.64
N HIS A 3 -31.69 -29.10 18.49
CA HIS A 3 -31.89 -27.96 17.56
C HIS A 3 -32.81 -26.82 17.99
N GLU A 4 -32.22 -25.80 18.60
CA GLU A 4 -32.53 -24.40 18.28
C GLU A 4 -31.33 -23.91 17.43
N SER A 5 -31.53 -23.77 16.11
CA SER A 5 -30.50 -23.27 15.18
C SER A 5 -30.78 -21.79 14.93
N ASP A 6 -29.87 -20.92 15.37
CA ASP A 6 -29.94 -19.48 15.13
C ASP A 6 -30.00 -19.15 13.62
N PRO A 7 -30.80 -18.15 13.22
CA PRO A 7 -31.06 -17.83 11.82
C PRO A 7 -29.79 -17.36 11.13
N ASN A 8 -29.52 -18.04 10.02
CA ASN A 8 -28.25 -18.10 9.33
C ASN A 8 -28.02 -16.83 8.48
N LEU A 9 -27.61 -15.74 9.13
CA LEU A 9 -27.23 -14.47 8.46
C LEU A 9 -26.13 -14.67 7.42
N LEU A 10 -25.24 -15.64 7.66
CA LEU A 10 -24.18 -16.03 6.74
C LEU A 10 -24.78 -16.69 5.48
N VAL A 11 -25.73 -17.61 5.63
CA VAL A 11 -26.42 -18.22 4.48
C VAL A 11 -27.29 -17.21 3.76
N GLN A 12 -27.91 -16.26 4.45
CA GLN A 12 -28.66 -15.20 3.77
C GLN A 12 -27.76 -14.29 2.93
N ALA A 13 -26.57 -13.94 3.45
CA ALA A 13 -25.57 -13.17 2.69
C ALA A 13 -24.99 -13.99 1.51
N ILE A 14 -24.76 -15.28 1.71
CA ILE A 14 -24.28 -16.20 0.65
C ILE A 14 -25.34 -16.35 -0.44
N ASN A 15 -26.61 -16.49 -0.09
CA ASN A 15 -27.69 -16.60 -1.06
C ASN A 15 -27.87 -15.29 -1.84
N ALA A 16 -27.85 -14.14 -1.16
CA ALA A 16 -27.93 -12.84 -1.81
C ALA A 16 -26.73 -12.60 -2.77
N PHE A 17 -25.55 -13.12 -2.43
CA PHE A 17 -24.39 -13.07 -3.30
C PHE A 17 -24.56 -13.98 -4.53
N TRP A 18 -25.05 -15.21 -4.37
CA TRP A 18 -25.27 -16.12 -5.49
C TRP A 18 -26.37 -15.65 -6.44
N ASP A 19 -27.45 -15.05 -5.92
CA ASP A 19 -28.51 -14.43 -6.74
C ASP A 19 -27.95 -13.27 -7.58
N TRP A 20 -27.14 -12.40 -6.96
CA TRP A 20 -26.47 -11.31 -7.70
C TRP A 20 -25.52 -11.81 -8.79
N VAL A 21 -24.78 -12.90 -8.52
CA VAL A 21 -23.91 -13.53 -9.52
C VAL A 21 -24.72 -14.14 -10.67
N GLY A 22 -25.86 -14.78 -10.36
CA GLY A 22 -26.77 -15.35 -11.35
C GLY A 22 -27.34 -14.29 -12.29
N ASP A 23 -27.87 -13.20 -11.74
CA ASP A 23 -28.43 -12.07 -12.51
C ASP A 23 -27.38 -11.43 -13.44
N LEU A 24 -26.13 -11.38 -12.99
CA LEU A 24 -25.01 -10.87 -13.77
C LEU A 24 -24.66 -11.80 -14.93
N LEU A 25 -24.64 -13.11 -14.69
CA LEU A 25 -24.37 -14.12 -15.72
C LEU A 25 -25.52 -14.18 -16.75
N ASP A 26 -26.77 -13.99 -16.33
CA ASP A 26 -27.92 -13.94 -17.22
C ASP A 26 -27.97 -12.67 -18.08
N SER A 27 -27.57 -11.52 -17.52
CA SER A 27 -27.38 -10.28 -18.30
C SER A 27 -26.26 -10.40 -19.35
N VAL A 28 -25.25 -11.22 -19.09
CA VAL A 28 -24.13 -11.46 -20.02
C VAL A 28 -24.47 -12.56 -21.03
N SER A 29 -25.25 -13.57 -20.65
CA SER A 29 -25.60 -14.71 -21.51
C SER A 29 -26.72 -14.40 -22.51
N GLY A 30 -27.59 -13.42 -22.21
CA GLY A 30 -28.58 -12.89 -23.16
C GLY A 30 -27.98 -12.20 -24.40
N ALA A 31 -26.66 -11.97 -24.41
CA ALA A 31 -25.90 -11.39 -25.52
C ALA A 31 -24.76 -12.33 -25.98
N ALA A 32 -25.09 -13.49 -26.57
CA ALA A 32 -24.10 -14.33 -27.24
C ALA A 32 -23.49 -13.64 -28.48
N PRO A 33 -22.34 -14.10 -29.02
CA PRO A 33 -21.04 -14.36 -28.40
C PRO A 33 -19.95 -13.47 -29.05
N GLY A 34 -19.03 -12.89 -28.26
CA GLY A 34 -17.75 -12.36 -28.78
C GLY A 34 -17.79 -11.02 -29.53
N GLY A 35 -18.77 -10.15 -29.28
CA GLY A 35 -18.76 -8.77 -29.79
C GLY A 35 -18.08 -7.76 -28.84
N PRO A 36 -17.61 -6.59 -29.35
CA PRO A 36 -16.97 -5.55 -28.54
C PRO A 36 -17.84 -5.06 -27.37
N LEU A 37 -19.16 -5.27 -27.42
CA LEU A 37 -20.10 -4.98 -26.33
C LEU A 37 -19.83 -5.83 -25.08
N GLY A 38 -19.44 -7.10 -25.21
CA GLY A 38 -19.08 -7.95 -24.06
C GLY A 38 -17.80 -7.47 -23.38
N ALA A 39 -16.83 -7.01 -24.16
CA ALA A 39 -15.61 -6.39 -23.62
C ALA A 39 -15.92 -5.08 -22.88
N VAL A 40 -16.83 -4.25 -23.39
CA VAL A 40 -17.27 -3.02 -22.70
C VAL A 40 -17.95 -3.34 -21.38
N VAL A 41 -18.81 -4.36 -21.33
CA VAL A 41 -19.46 -4.80 -20.08
C VAL A 41 -18.43 -5.31 -19.08
N ILE A 42 -17.47 -6.14 -19.50
CA ILE A 42 -16.38 -6.60 -18.63
C ILE A 42 -15.54 -5.43 -18.12
N ILE A 43 -15.18 -4.46 -18.97
CA ILE A 43 -14.44 -3.27 -18.56
C ILE A 43 -15.24 -2.45 -17.55
N LEU A 44 -16.54 -2.25 -17.77
CA LEU A 44 -17.42 -1.55 -16.82
C LEU A 44 -17.50 -2.28 -15.48
N ILE A 45 -17.56 -3.61 -15.49
CA ILE A 45 -17.53 -4.43 -14.27
C ILE A 45 -16.18 -4.29 -13.55
N VAL A 46 -15.05 -4.34 -14.28
CA VAL A 46 -13.71 -4.16 -13.70
C VAL A 46 -13.58 -2.76 -13.10
N VAL A 47 -14.02 -1.70 -13.78
CA VAL A 47 -13.99 -0.33 -13.26
C VAL A 47 -14.91 -0.17 -12.06
N ALA A 48 -16.10 -0.75 -12.08
CA ALA A 48 -17.04 -0.75 -10.95
C ALA A 48 -16.46 -1.51 -9.74
N LEU A 49 -15.79 -2.64 -9.96
CA LEU A 49 -15.12 -3.40 -8.91
C LEU A 49 -13.90 -2.66 -8.37
N LEU A 50 -13.10 -2.02 -9.23
CA LEU A 50 -11.96 -1.20 -8.81
C LEU A 50 -12.40 0.02 -8.01
N THR A 51 -13.44 0.74 -8.46
CA THR A 51 -14.00 1.90 -7.73
C THR A 51 -14.71 1.50 -6.46
N ALA A 52 -15.46 0.40 -6.44
CA ALA A 52 -16.05 -0.16 -5.23
C ALA A 52 -14.97 -0.64 -4.25
N LEU A 53 -13.88 -1.26 -4.75
CA LEU A 53 -12.72 -1.62 -3.95
C LEU A 53 -12.04 -0.36 -3.42
N TRP A 54 -11.89 0.69 -4.23
CA TRP A 54 -11.32 1.97 -3.83
C TRP A 54 -12.17 2.70 -2.79
N TRP A 55 -13.50 2.68 -2.92
CA TRP A 55 -14.44 3.24 -1.93
C TRP A 55 -14.52 2.39 -0.67
N ARG A 56 -14.43 1.06 -0.78
CA ARG A 56 -14.41 0.13 0.36
C ARG A 56 -13.07 0.12 1.11
N LEU A 57 -11.95 0.34 0.42
CA LEU A 57 -10.61 0.52 1.01
C LEU A 57 -10.30 1.98 1.37
N GLY A 58 -11.10 2.92 0.88
CA GLY A 58 -10.87 4.37 0.96
C GLY A 58 -11.92 5.12 1.75
N THR A 59 -12.47 4.55 2.82
CA THR A 59 -12.97 5.37 3.93
C THR A 59 -13.08 4.57 5.23
N PRO A 60 -12.28 4.95 6.24
CA PRO A 60 -12.87 5.08 7.57
C PRO A 60 -12.49 6.42 8.21
N ARG A 61 -13.56 7.19 8.45
CA ARG A 61 -13.81 8.12 9.56
C ARG A 61 -12.62 8.47 10.47
N ARG A 62 -12.39 9.79 10.53
CA ARG A 62 -11.64 10.55 11.54
C ARG A 62 -11.73 9.94 12.96
N PRO A 63 -10.60 9.91 13.67
CA PRO A 63 -10.50 10.45 15.00
C PRO A 63 -9.70 11.77 14.98
N ALA A 64 -10.20 12.73 15.73
CA ALA A 64 -9.66 14.08 15.87
C ALA A 64 -8.37 14.13 16.71
N GLY A 65 -7.51 15.12 16.44
CA GLY A 65 -6.61 15.64 17.48
C GLY A 65 -5.42 16.48 17.01
N GLY A 66 -5.60 17.80 16.84
CA GLY A 66 -4.48 18.76 16.86
C GLY A 66 -4.78 20.12 16.22
N PRO A 67 -4.58 21.27 16.91
CA PRO A 67 -4.83 22.62 16.36
C PRO A 67 -3.94 23.04 15.17
N GLU A 68 -3.01 22.22 14.72
CA GLU A 68 -2.11 22.51 13.57
C GLU A 68 -2.64 21.98 12.22
N GLU A 69 -3.73 21.20 12.20
CA GLU A 69 -4.24 20.52 10.99
C GLU A 69 -4.94 21.42 9.95
N LEU A 70 -4.95 22.74 10.13
CA LEU A 70 -5.61 23.66 9.19
C LEU A 70 -4.77 24.01 7.95
N PHE A 71 -3.50 23.59 7.89
CA PHE A 71 -2.64 23.76 6.71
C PHE A 71 -2.19 22.46 6.04
N ASP A 72 -2.52 21.29 6.58
CA ASP A 72 -1.97 20.01 6.12
C ASP A 72 -2.95 19.24 5.21
N GLN A 73 -3.35 19.86 4.10
CA GLN A 73 -3.81 19.11 2.91
C GLN A 73 -2.58 18.56 2.15
N GLY A 74 -1.54 18.14 2.88
CA GLY A 74 -0.32 17.58 2.35
C GLY A 74 -0.42 16.06 2.14
N PRO A 75 0.53 15.46 1.40
CA PRO A 75 0.67 14.01 1.34
C PRO A 75 0.84 13.42 2.75
N ARG A 76 0.30 12.22 2.98
CA ARG A 76 0.42 11.50 4.25
C ARG A 76 1.87 11.47 4.75
N SER A 77 2.05 11.70 6.04
CA SER A 77 3.33 11.61 6.73
C SER A 77 3.84 10.18 6.83
N ALA A 78 5.15 10.02 7.09
CA ALA A 78 5.73 8.70 7.31
C ALA A 78 5.08 7.98 8.50
N ALA A 79 4.74 8.70 9.57
CA ALA A 79 4.09 8.14 10.75
C ALA A 79 2.70 7.57 10.44
N GLU A 80 1.90 8.26 9.62
CA GLU A 80 0.59 7.77 9.19
C GLU A 80 0.69 6.51 8.33
N HIS A 81 1.66 6.45 7.43
CA HIS A 81 1.94 5.24 6.66
C HIS A 81 2.38 4.07 7.54
N ARG A 82 3.19 4.30 8.59
CA ARG A 82 3.53 3.25 9.58
C ARG A 82 2.30 2.75 10.31
N ALA A 83 1.44 3.65 10.77
CA ALA A 83 0.19 3.28 11.43
C ALA A 83 -0.72 2.47 10.49
N ALA A 84 -0.79 2.83 9.20
CA ALA A 84 -1.50 2.05 8.20
C ALA A 84 -0.91 0.64 8.03
N ALA A 85 0.42 0.55 7.91
CA ALA A 85 1.13 -0.71 7.79
C ALA A 85 0.87 -1.65 8.97
N GLU A 86 0.88 -1.13 10.21
CA GLU A 86 0.56 -1.91 11.42
C GLU A 86 -0.90 -2.38 11.43
N ARG A 87 -1.86 -1.56 10.97
CA ARG A 87 -3.27 -2.00 10.83
C ARG A 87 -3.43 -3.14 9.82
N HIS A 88 -2.68 -3.11 8.72
CA HIS A 88 -2.69 -4.19 7.74
C HIS A 88 -2.06 -5.46 8.32
N ALA A 89 -0.93 -5.35 9.01
CA ALA A 89 -0.27 -6.46 9.69
C ALA A 89 -1.18 -7.11 10.76
N ALA A 90 -1.87 -6.30 11.58
CA ALA A 90 -2.82 -6.81 12.58
C ALA A 90 -4.00 -7.57 11.95
N ALA A 91 -4.35 -7.26 10.70
CA ALA A 91 -5.37 -7.96 9.93
C ALA A 91 -4.81 -9.14 9.10
N ASN A 92 -3.54 -9.53 9.30
CA ASN A 92 -2.81 -10.52 8.49
C ASN A 92 -2.77 -10.21 6.98
N ARG A 93 -2.92 -8.93 6.62
CA ARG A 93 -2.83 -8.43 5.24
C ARG A 93 -1.40 -7.99 4.95
N TRP A 94 -0.52 -8.98 4.80
CA TRP A 94 0.93 -8.76 4.77
C TRP A 94 1.40 -7.98 3.54
N THR A 95 0.82 -8.23 2.37
CA THR A 95 1.18 -7.50 1.14
C THR A 95 0.92 -6.00 1.30
N GLU A 96 -0.26 -5.63 1.77
CA GLU A 96 -0.62 -4.23 2.01
C GLU A 96 0.22 -3.63 3.15
N ALA A 97 0.57 -4.42 4.16
CA ALA A 97 1.44 -3.99 5.25
C ALA A 97 2.86 -3.66 4.74
N VAL A 98 3.41 -4.48 3.85
CA VAL A 98 4.71 -4.24 3.20
C VAL A 98 4.66 -3.00 2.31
N GLN A 99 3.62 -2.87 1.48
CA GLN A 99 3.45 -1.69 0.61
C GLN A 99 3.36 -0.38 1.41
N GLU A 100 2.56 -0.34 2.48
CA GLU A 100 2.46 0.85 3.33
C GLU A 100 3.75 1.11 4.13
N ARG A 101 4.47 0.06 4.55
CA ARG A 101 5.77 0.24 5.22
C ARG A 101 6.82 0.80 4.25
N MET A 102 6.83 0.37 2.99
CA MET A 102 7.73 0.94 1.98
C MET A 102 7.41 2.42 1.72
N ARG A 103 6.11 2.77 1.62
CA ARG A 103 5.69 4.18 1.55
C ARG A 103 6.16 4.99 2.75
N ALA A 104 6.09 4.43 3.96
CA ALA A 104 6.63 5.07 5.16
C ALA A 104 8.14 5.29 5.08
N ILE A 105 8.91 4.31 4.59
CA ILE A 105 10.38 4.43 4.46
C ILE A 105 10.73 5.57 3.49
N VAL A 106 10.16 5.57 2.28
CA VAL A 106 10.43 6.62 1.27
C VAL A 106 10.07 7.99 1.83
N ARG A 107 8.85 8.12 2.40
CA ARG A 107 8.40 9.38 2.98
C ARG A 107 9.29 9.83 4.14
N SER A 108 9.75 8.92 4.98
CA SER A 108 10.65 9.23 6.09
C SER A 108 12.02 9.72 5.61
N LEU A 109 12.50 9.24 4.46
CA LEU A 109 13.75 9.70 3.85
C LEU A 109 13.57 11.09 3.22
N GLU A 110 12.42 11.37 2.61
CA GLU A 110 12.06 12.72 2.11
C GLU A 110 11.92 13.74 3.24
N GLU A 111 11.19 13.40 4.30
CA GLU A 111 11.00 14.25 5.49
C GLU A 111 12.33 14.61 6.17
N ARG A 112 13.35 13.76 6.01
CA ARG A 112 14.71 13.96 6.53
C ARG A 112 15.66 14.59 5.51
N SER A 113 15.15 15.03 4.36
CA SER A 113 15.90 15.63 3.26
C SER A 113 17.03 14.73 2.69
N LEU A 114 16.87 13.41 2.82
CA LEU A 114 17.76 12.42 2.22
C LEU A 114 17.34 12.05 0.80
N LEU A 115 16.07 12.31 0.49
CA LEU A 115 15.47 12.19 -0.83
C LEU A 115 14.83 13.53 -1.19
N ASP A 116 15.01 13.93 -2.43
CA ASP A 116 14.32 15.09 -3.00
C ASP A 116 12.88 14.68 -3.42
N PRO A 117 11.82 15.32 -2.90
CA PRO A 117 10.44 14.91 -3.17
C PRO A 117 10.09 15.16 -4.64
N ARG A 118 9.83 14.08 -5.39
CA ARG A 118 9.44 14.17 -6.81
C ARG A 118 8.32 13.18 -7.14
N PRO A 119 7.23 13.63 -7.77
CA PRO A 119 6.17 12.74 -8.20
C PRO A 119 6.68 11.77 -9.27
N GLY A 120 6.27 10.50 -9.20
CA GLY A 120 6.63 9.47 -10.17
C GLY A 120 7.94 8.72 -9.91
N ARG A 121 8.61 8.97 -8.77
CA ARG A 121 9.80 8.22 -8.35
C ARG A 121 9.46 6.76 -8.07
N THR A 122 10.26 5.85 -8.62
CA THR A 122 10.16 4.40 -8.36
C THR A 122 10.85 3.99 -7.06
N ALA A 123 10.53 2.81 -6.54
CA ALA A 123 11.13 2.27 -5.33
C ALA A 123 12.64 2.03 -5.47
N ASP A 124 13.09 1.55 -6.63
CA ASP A 124 14.51 1.35 -6.95
C ASP A 124 15.29 2.67 -6.98
N GLU A 125 14.74 3.70 -7.64
CA GLU A 125 15.36 5.02 -7.67
C GLU A 125 15.48 5.64 -6.26
N ALA A 126 14.44 5.46 -5.42
CA ALA A 126 14.48 5.89 -4.03
C ALA A 126 15.56 5.13 -3.25
N ALA A 127 15.70 3.82 -3.46
CA ALA A 127 16.71 3.00 -2.80
C ALA A 127 18.14 3.38 -3.22
N ASP A 128 18.38 3.62 -4.52
CA ASP A 128 19.71 4.00 -5.02
C ASP A 128 20.11 5.43 -4.62
N GLU A 129 19.17 6.36 -4.54
CA GLU A 129 19.43 7.70 -4.01
C GLU A 129 19.72 7.66 -2.50
N ALA A 130 18.89 6.95 -1.73
CA ALA A 130 19.09 6.81 -0.29
C ALA A 130 20.40 6.06 0.05
N ALA A 131 20.80 5.09 -0.77
CA ALA A 131 22.06 4.36 -0.63
C ALA A 131 23.29 5.28 -0.70
N ARG A 132 23.21 6.42 -1.39
CA ARG A 132 24.31 7.41 -1.42
C ARG A 132 24.47 8.13 -0.08
N ALA A 133 23.36 8.42 0.62
CA ALA A 133 23.37 9.08 1.92
C ALA A 133 23.56 8.10 3.10
N LEU A 134 23.20 6.82 2.89
CA LEU A 134 23.21 5.74 3.87
C LEU A 134 23.89 4.48 3.30
N PRO A 135 25.21 4.51 3.04
CA PRO A 135 25.92 3.43 2.38
C PRO A 135 25.84 2.09 3.13
N ASP A 136 25.85 2.13 4.47
CA ASP A 136 25.74 0.94 5.33
C ASP A 136 24.41 0.19 5.16
N HIS A 137 23.36 0.88 4.68
CA HIS A 137 22.03 0.29 4.45
C HIS A 137 21.73 0.06 2.97
N ALA A 138 22.65 0.36 2.06
CA ALA A 138 22.42 0.31 0.62
C ALA A 138 21.91 -1.05 0.13
N ALA A 139 22.53 -2.15 0.57
CA ALA A 139 22.11 -3.50 0.19
C ALA A 139 20.71 -3.85 0.71
N ARG A 140 20.37 -3.40 1.92
CA ARG A 140 19.05 -3.61 2.54
C ARG A 140 17.98 -2.79 1.83
N LEU A 141 18.27 -1.54 1.48
CA LEU A 141 17.37 -0.66 0.72
C LEU A 141 17.04 -1.24 -0.66
N ARG A 142 18.04 -1.72 -1.41
CA ARG A 142 17.82 -2.38 -2.71
C ARG A 142 17.05 -3.69 -2.59
N THR A 143 17.22 -4.40 -1.48
CA THR A 143 16.43 -5.61 -1.22
C THR A 143 14.98 -5.24 -0.92
N ALA A 144 14.74 -4.17 -0.16
CA ALA A 144 13.40 -3.67 0.13
C ALA A 144 12.66 -3.18 -1.13
N ALA A 145 13.35 -2.50 -2.05
CA ALA A 145 12.77 -2.08 -3.33
C ALA A 145 12.35 -3.30 -4.18
N ARG A 146 13.21 -4.31 -4.29
CA ARG A 146 12.88 -5.56 -4.99
C ARG A 146 11.68 -6.28 -4.36
N GLU A 147 11.68 -6.48 -3.05
CA GLU A 147 10.54 -7.10 -2.35
C GLU A 147 9.25 -6.30 -2.56
N PHE A 148 9.31 -4.97 -2.60
CA PHE A 148 8.16 -4.12 -2.91
C PHE A 148 7.66 -4.33 -4.34
N ASP A 149 8.56 -4.32 -5.34
CA ASP A 149 8.18 -4.51 -6.74
C ASP A 149 7.62 -5.91 -6.99
N ASP A 150 8.19 -6.91 -6.32
CA ASP A 150 7.76 -8.28 -6.40
C ASP A 150 6.32 -8.49 -5.91
N VAL A 151 5.94 -7.80 -4.83
CA VAL A 151 4.58 -7.90 -4.27
C VAL A 151 3.59 -6.95 -4.93
N THR A 152 4.07 -5.87 -5.55
CA THR A 152 3.23 -4.85 -6.19
C THR A 152 2.97 -5.17 -7.66
N TYR A 153 4.01 -5.59 -8.37
CA TYR A 153 4.00 -5.82 -9.82
C TYR A 153 4.32 -7.27 -10.18
N GLY A 154 5.11 -7.98 -9.37
CA GLY A 154 5.53 -9.36 -9.61
C GLY A 154 4.50 -10.43 -9.24
N GLY A 155 3.32 -10.05 -8.74
CA GLY A 155 2.24 -10.98 -8.38
C GLY A 155 2.54 -11.88 -7.18
N ARG A 156 3.61 -11.60 -6.41
CA ARG A 156 3.95 -12.34 -5.20
C ARG A 156 3.13 -11.84 -4.01
N THR A 157 2.89 -12.72 -3.05
CA THR A 157 2.32 -12.35 -1.76
C THR A 157 3.42 -12.18 -0.73
N ALA A 158 3.35 -11.12 0.08
CA ALA A 158 4.25 -10.97 1.20
C ALA A 158 3.85 -11.90 2.35
N ASP A 159 4.82 -12.27 3.18
CA ASP A 159 4.59 -12.98 4.43
C ASP A 159 4.91 -12.09 5.65
N HIS A 160 4.60 -12.61 6.84
CA HIS A 160 4.87 -11.94 8.11
C HIS A 160 6.37 -11.64 8.31
N ARG A 161 7.25 -12.52 7.84
CA ARG A 161 8.70 -12.37 8.00
C ARG A 161 9.22 -11.22 7.15
N THR A 162 8.77 -11.09 5.89
CA THR A 162 9.10 -9.96 5.02
C THR A 162 8.65 -8.64 5.64
N TYR A 163 7.44 -8.60 6.21
CA TYR A 163 6.95 -7.41 6.91
C TYR A 163 7.82 -7.02 8.12
N LEU A 164 8.14 -7.98 8.99
CA LEU A 164 8.95 -7.71 10.18
C LEU A 164 10.35 -7.23 9.80
N TRP A 165 10.98 -7.86 8.81
CA TRP A 165 12.28 -7.45 8.31
C TRP A 165 12.25 -6.01 7.76
N LEU A 166 11.22 -5.64 7.01
CA LEU A 166 11.06 -4.28 6.47
C LEU A 166 10.78 -3.25 7.59
N ARG A 167 10.03 -3.64 8.62
CA ARG A 167 9.81 -2.80 9.82
C ARG A 167 11.10 -2.56 10.60
N GLU A 168 11.94 -3.59 10.71
CA GLU A 168 13.25 -3.46 11.34
C GLU A 168 14.17 -2.52 10.55
N LEU A 169 14.20 -2.65 9.21
CA LEU A 169 14.91 -1.71 8.35
C LEU A 169 14.43 -0.27 8.54
N ASP A 170 13.11 -0.02 8.55
CA ASP A 170 12.53 1.31 8.80
C ASP A 170 13.03 1.89 10.14
N THR A 171 13.06 1.06 11.19
CA THR A 171 13.52 1.47 12.53
C THR A 171 15.03 1.80 12.54
N ASP A 172 15.83 0.99 11.86
CA ASP A 172 17.29 1.22 11.76
C ASP A 172 17.60 2.49 10.97
N LEU A 173 16.90 2.72 9.86
CA LEU A 173 17.06 3.92 9.04
C LEU A 173 16.76 5.18 9.87
N GLN A 174 15.69 5.17 10.69
CA GLN A 174 15.33 6.29 11.57
C GLN A 174 16.45 6.62 12.58
N ARG A 175 17.12 5.60 13.12
CA ARG A 175 18.21 5.78 14.11
C ARG A 175 19.54 6.16 13.46
N THR A 176 19.72 5.86 12.19
CA THR A 176 20.98 6.08 11.48
C THR A 176 21.15 7.56 11.16
N LYS A 177 22.28 8.14 11.58
CA LYS A 177 22.66 9.49 11.17
C LYS A 177 23.18 9.47 9.73
N PRO A 178 22.67 10.32 8.83
CA PRO A 178 23.16 10.39 7.46
C PRO A 178 24.63 10.78 7.41
N GLN A 179 25.39 10.16 6.50
CA GLN A 179 26.72 10.66 6.17
C GLN A 179 26.54 11.85 5.23
N LEU A 180 26.35 13.03 5.81
CA LEU A 180 26.49 14.28 5.05
C LEU A 180 27.97 14.38 4.70
N SER A 181 28.33 14.00 3.47
CA SER A 181 29.63 14.36 2.91
C SER A 181 29.83 15.84 3.16
N THR A 182 30.74 16.17 4.06
CA THR A 182 31.12 17.56 4.34
C THR A 182 31.88 18.05 3.10
N ALA A 183 31.15 18.39 2.05
CA ALA A 183 31.61 19.25 0.98
C ALA A 183 31.51 20.70 1.46
N ALA A 184 32.13 20.99 2.60
CA ALA A 184 32.42 22.33 3.06
C ALA A 184 33.95 22.45 3.07
N GLY A 185 34.50 23.06 2.01
CA GLY A 185 35.95 23.23 1.89
C GLY A 185 36.43 23.60 0.49
N GLY A 186 35.72 24.45 -0.25
CA GLY A 186 36.32 25.22 -1.33
C GLY A 186 36.73 26.59 -0.77
N PRO A 187 38.00 27.01 -0.82
CA PRO A 187 38.48 28.18 -0.12
C PRO A 187 37.92 29.47 -0.73
N ALA A 188 37.76 30.47 0.12
CA ALA A 188 37.67 31.86 -0.29
C ALA A 188 38.93 32.25 -1.06
N GLU A 189 38.75 32.84 -2.25
CA GLU A 189 39.39 34.09 -2.72
C GLU A 189 38.73 34.54 -4.03
#